data_AF-X0JHK5-F1
#
_entry.id   AF-X0JHK5-F1
#
_cell.length_a   1.000
_cell.length_b   1.000
_cell.length_c   1.000
_cell.angle_alpha   90.00
_cell.angle_beta   90.00
_cell.angle_gamma   90.00
#
_symmetry.space_group_name_H-M   'P 1'
#
loop_
_entity.id
_entity.type
_entity.pdbx_description
1 polymer ?
#
loop_
_entity_poly.entity_id
_entity_poly.type
_entity_poly.pdbx_seq_one_letter_code
_entity_poly.pdbx_strand_id
1 'polypeptide(L)'
;MDEKRPAPRAMSPPRSLRRSRPTLTIAFVIAVVYTFWIWQPFNPILDQTMVDITSDDVHTTDRLVPLEAHIMSKCPDAKDGLELLVLPVMQRVHDKVNFTLSYIGRPTANDGVDCMHGPSECMGNIIELCARELYPDPKINLGFIMCLSRDYSEIPERSLVEDCALESAIDFQQLSDCAVKEDGAYGLSLLRDSIKRTADVCQTRLNAMRVLI
;
A
#
# COMPACT_ATOMS: atom_id res chain seq x y z
N MET A 1 27.72 -23.46 -98.28
CA MET A 1 27.01 -23.65 -97.02
C MET A 1 27.07 -22.34 -96.27
N ASP A 2 25.94 -21.65 -96.38
CA ASP A 2 25.57 -20.40 -95.75
C ASP A 2 25.64 -20.47 -94.22
N GLU A 3 25.98 -19.34 -93.59
CA GLU A 3 25.13 -18.74 -92.56
C GLU A 3 25.58 -17.27 -92.36
N LYS A 4 24.87 -16.35 -93.01
CA LYS A 4 25.07 -14.90 -92.93
C LYS A 4 24.26 -14.37 -91.74
N ARG A 5 24.92 -14.05 -90.62
CA ARG A 5 24.26 -13.57 -89.40
C ARG A 5 23.78 -12.09 -89.56
N PRO A 6 22.54 -11.75 -89.18
CA PRO A 6 21.95 -10.44 -89.44
C PRO A 6 22.29 -9.36 -88.40
N ALA A 7 22.18 -8.10 -88.83
CA ALA A 7 22.32 -6.87 -88.05
C ALA A 7 20.98 -6.48 -87.35
N PRO A 8 20.95 -5.47 -86.45
CA PRO A 8 20.16 -5.45 -85.22
C PRO A 8 18.70 -4.97 -85.36
N ARG A 9 17.89 -5.25 -84.35
CA ARG A 9 16.64 -4.51 -84.08
C ARG A 9 16.67 -3.90 -82.68
N ALA A 10 16.56 -2.58 -82.63
CA ALA A 10 16.29 -1.81 -81.43
C ALA A 10 14.82 -2.01 -81.01
N MET A 11 14.57 -2.20 -79.71
CA MET A 11 13.23 -2.17 -79.13
C MET A 11 13.27 -1.38 -77.82
N SER A 12 12.31 -0.46 -77.70
CA SER A 12 12.19 0.64 -76.74
C SER A 12 11.86 0.19 -75.30
N PRO A 13 12.03 1.04 -74.27
CA PRO A 13 11.87 0.64 -72.88
C PRO A 13 10.41 0.74 -72.42
N PRO A 14 9.92 -0.13 -71.52
CA PRO A 14 8.78 0.21 -70.69
C PRO A 14 9.25 1.07 -69.51
N ARG A 15 8.79 2.33 -69.51
CA ARG A 15 8.75 3.19 -68.32
C ARG A 15 7.63 2.69 -67.40
N SER A 16 7.94 2.29 -66.18
CA SER A 16 7.01 2.42 -65.05
C SER A 16 7.71 3.12 -63.90
N LEU A 17 7.46 4.43 -63.83
CA LEU A 17 7.89 5.32 -62.75
C LEU A 17 7.15 4.95 -61.45
N ARG A 18 7.78 4.18 -60.56
CA ARG A 18 7.46 4.31 -59.12
C ARG A 18 8.40 5.35 -58.54
N ARG A 19 8.07 6.62 -58.79
CA ARG A 19 8.75 7.77 -58.18
C ARG A 19 8.39 7.79 -56.71
N SER A 20 9.16 7.07 -55.88
CA SER A 20 9.15 7.30 -54.44
C SER A 20 9.42 8.78 -54.23
N ARG A 21 8.49 9.49 -53.58
CA ARG A 21 8.64 10.89 -53.20
C ARG A 21 9.11 10.92 -51.75
N PRO A 22 10.42 10.74 -51.47
CA PRO A 22 10.96 10.70 -50.11
C PRO A 22 10.71 12.01 -49.35
N THR A 23 10.44 13.11 -50.06
CA THR A 23 10.12 14.41 -49.49
C THR A 23 8.82 14.40 -48.69
N LEU A 24 7.80 13.66 -49.13
CA LEU A 24 6.50 13.62 -48.45
C LEU A 24 6.58 12.80 -47.16
N THR A 25 7.34 11.72 -47.17
CA THR A 25 7.58 10.88 -45.98
C THR A 25 8.46 11.60 -44.96
N ILE A 26 9.48 12.34 -45.41
CA ILE A 26 10.33 13.14 -44.51
C ILE A 26 9.51 14.27 -43.87
N ALA A 27 8.68 14.97 -44.65
CA ALA A 27 7.81 16.02 -44.12
C ALA A 27 6.82 15.48 -43.07
N PHE A 28 6.26 14.28 -43.30
CA PHE A 28 5.38 13.63 -42.34
C PHE A 28 6.09 13.25 -41.03
N VAL A 29 7.30 12.69 -41.11
CA VAL A 29 8.09 12.35 -39.90
C VAL A 29 8.47 13.60 -39.12
N ILE A 30 8.87 14.68 -39.80
CA ILE A 30 9.17 15.96 -39.15
C ILE A 30 7.94 16.53 -38.46
N ALA A 31 6.76 16.48 -39.11
CA ALA A 31 5.52 16.97 -38.51
C ALA A 31 5.14 16.18 -37.24
N VAL A 32 5.29 14.85 -37.25
CA VAL A 32 5.01 13.99 -36.08
C VAL A 32 5.96 14.32 -34.92
N VAL A 33 7.27 14.46 -35.18
CA VAL A 33 8.25 14.85 -34.16
C VAL A 33 7.94 16.24 -33.63
N TYR A 34 7.58 17.19 -34.49
CA TYR A 34 7.25 18.56 -34.09
C TYR A 34 6.00 18.60 -33.20
N THR A 35 4.97 17.81 -33.53
CA THR A 35 3.78 17.68 -32.65
C THR A 35 4.11 16.99 -31.33
N PHE A 36 5.03 16.03 -31.31
CA PHE A 36 5.46 15.35 -30.09
C PHE A 36 6.26 16.27 -29.16
N TRP A 37 7.06 17.19 -29.72
CA TRP A 37 7.76 18.24 -28.98
C TRP A 37 6.83 19.34 -28.47
N ILE A 38 5.80 19.72 -29.22
CA ILE A 38 4.80 20.72 -28.80
C ILE A 38 3.89 20.20 -27.69
N TRP A 39 3.66 18.87 -27.62
CA TRP A 39 2.77 18.23 -26.65
C TRP A 39 3.48 17.63 -25.42
N GLN A 40 4.72 18.00 -25.11
CA GLN A 40 5.29 17.73 -23.78
C GLN A 40 4.76 18.77 -22.78
N PRO A 41 3.84 18.45 -21.83
CA PRO A 41 3.37 19.41 -20.84
C PRO A 41 4.33 19.54 -19.64
N PHE A 42 5.59 19.10 -19.76
CA PHE A 42 6.54 19.09 -18.65
C PHE A 42 7.93 19.53 -19.11
N ASN A 43 8.16 20.84 -19.09
CA ASN A 43 9.45 21.39 -18.70
C ASN A 43 9.20 22.24 -17.45
N PRO A 44 9.49 21.74 -16.24
CA PRO A 44 9.46 22.58 -15.06
C PRO A 44 10.64 23.55 -15.17
N ILE A 45 10.34 24.81 -15.45
CA ILE A 45 11.32 25.89 -15.37
C ILE A 45 11.61 26.11 -13.88
N LEU A 46 12.86 25.83 -13.52
CA LEU A 46 13.52 26.27 -12.31
C LEU A 46 13.57 27.81 -12.33
N ASP A 47 12.56 28.49 -11.79
CA ASP A 47 12.61 29.93 -11.54
C ASP A 47 12.97 30.18 -10.07
N GLN A 48 14.27 30.37 -9.84
CA GLN A 48 14.81 30.88 -8.59
C GLN A 48 14.46 32.38 -8.48
N THR A 49 13.26 32.69 -7.98
CA THR A 49 13.08 33.95 -7.26
C THR A 49 13.63 33.77 -5.85
N MET A 50 14.86 34.24 -5.64
CA MET A 50 15.44 34.42 -4.32
C MET A 50 14.64 35.53 -3.61
N VAL A 51 13.61 35.13 -2.86
CA VAL A 51 13.05 35.96 -1.79
C VAL A 51 13.88 35.64 -0.56
N ASP A 52 14.74 36.58 -0.17
CA ASP A 52 15.43 36.59 1.11
C ASP A 52 14.39 36.82 2.22
N ILE A 53 13.64 35.76 2.54
CA ILE A 53 12.91 35.67 3.80
C ILE A 53 13.95 35.16 4.78
N THR A 54 14.39 36.04 5.67
CA THR A 54 15.16 35.69 6.86
C THR A 54 14.42 34.55 7.57
N SER A 55 14.88 33.32 7.35
CA SER A 55 14.40 32.13 8.00
C SER A 55 14.94 32.09 9.43
N ASP A 56 14.41 32.98 10.26
CA ASP A 56 14.33 32.74 11.69
C ASP A 56 13.05 31.93 11.92
N ASP A 57 13.28 30.64 12.14
CA ASP A 57 12.41 29.66 12.82
C ASP A 57 11.05 29.34 12.19
N VAL A 58 11.07 28.61 11.08
CA VAL A 58 10.02 27.61 10.82
C VAL A 58 10.69 26.25 10.71
N HIS A 59 10.98 25.66 11.86
CA HIS A 59 11.06 24.22 11.96
C HIS A 59 9.63 23.67 11.79
N THR A 60 9.16 23.50 10.55
CA THR A 60 8.07 22.57 10.28
C THR A 60 8.58 21.18 10.62
N THR A 61 8.44 20.81 11.89
CA THR A 61 8.23 19.40 12.20
C THR A 61 7.02 18.97 11.38
N ASP A 62 7.24 18.09 10.41
CA ASP A 62 6.19 17.47 9.62
C ASP A 62 5.37 16.58 10.57
N ARG A 63 4.49 17.22 11.35
CA ARG A 63 3.84 16.60 12.48
C ARG A 63 2.67 15.77 11.96
N LEU A 64 2.92 14.46 11.82
CA LEU A 64 1.89 13.48 11.48
C LEU A 64 0.68 13.61 12.40
N VAL A 65 -0.52 13.57 11.82
CA VAL A 65 -1.78 13.63 12.57
C VAL A 65 -2.01 12.27 13.25
N PRO A 66 -2.24 12.21 14.56
CA PRO A 66 -2.59 10.95 15.22
C PRO A 66 -3.95 10.44 14.73
N LEU A 67 -3.95 9.25 14.12
CA LEU A 67 -5.15 8.53 13.71
C LEU A 67 -5.16 7.19 14.41
N GLU A 68 -6.21 6.90 15.17
CA GLU A 68 -6.31 5.66 15.94
C GLU A 68 -7.63 4.96 15.68
N ALA A 69 -7.56 3.64 15.45
CA ALA A 69 -8.72 2.76 15.37
C ALA A 69 -8.65 1.70 16.47
N HIS A 70 -9.81 1.33 17.02
CA HIS A 70 -9.92 0.30 18.06
C HIS A 70 -10.88 -0.78 17.58
N ILE A 71 -10.41 -2.03 17.49
CA ILE A 71 -11.16 -3.16 16.90
C ILE A 71 -11.11 -4.42 17.78
N MET A 72 -11.80 -5.47 17.35
CA MET A 72 -11.66 -6.84 17.86
C MET A 72 -11.49 -7.78 16.66
N SER A 73 -10.50 -8.67 16.68
CA SER A 73 -10.20 -9.56 15.54
C SER A 73 -11.39 -10.42 15.09
N LYS A 74 -12.23 -10.88 16.02
CA LYS A 74 -13.40 -11.73 15.75
C LYS A 74 -14.73 -10.97 15.59
N CYS A 75 -14.71 -9.64 15.45
CA CYS A 75 -15.93 -8.85 15.32
C CYS A 75 -16.31 -8.66 13.83
N PRO A 76 -17.56 -8.98 13.43
CA PRO A 76 -18.00 -8.73 12.05
C PRO A 76 -18.00 -7.23 11.69
N ASP A 77 -18.30 -6.35 12.65
CA ASP A 77 -18.29 -4.90 12.40
C ASP A 77 -16.85 -4.39 12.17
N ALA A 78 -15.85 -5.03 12.78
CA ALA A 78 -14.44 -4.70 12.56
C ALA A 78 -14.03 -4.98 11.11
N LYS A 79 -14.48 -6.08 10.52
CA LYS A 79 -14.28 -6.38 9.09
C LYS A 79 -14.83 -5.24 8.23
N ASP A 80 -16.08 -4.85 8.45
CA ASP A 80 -16.74 -3.84 7.62
C ASP A 80 -16.11 -2.46 7.84
N GLY A 81 -15.73 -2.11 9.07
CA GLY A 81 -15.04 -0.85 9.33
C GLY A 81 -13.61 -0.80 8.76
N LEU A 82 -12.89 -1.93 8.73
CA LEU A 82 -11.61 -2.02 8.04
C LEU A 82 -11.77 -1.81 6.53
N GLU A 83 -12.71 -2.52 5.91
CA GLU A 83 -12.98 -2.48 4.47
C GLU A 83 -13.51 -1.12 3.99
N LEU A 84 -14.49 -0.56 4.72
CA LEU A 84 -15.21 0.63 4.28
C LEU A 84 -14.58 1.94 4.77
N LEU A 85 -13.86 1.93 5.89
CA LEU A 85 -13.35 3.15 6.52
C LEU A 85 -11.82 3.18 6.59
N VAL A 86 -11.19 2.21 7.25
CA VAL A 86 -9.75 2.29 7.58
C VAL A 86 -8.89 2.16 6.32
N LEU A 87 -9.09 1.11 5.52
CA LEU A 87 -8.27 0.86 4.33
C LEU A 87 -8.36 1.97 3.29
N PRO A 88 -9.56 2.47 2.89
CA PRO A 88 -9.65 3.53 1.90
C PRO A 88 -9.02 4.85 2.38
N VAL A 89 -9.07 5.13 3.68
CA VAL A 89 -8.40 6.29 4.27
C VAL A 89 -6.89 6.11 4.24
N MET A 90 -6.37 5.00 4.77
CA MET A 90 -4.94 4.74 4.84
C MET A 90 -4.26 4.72 3.46
N GLN A 91 -4.94 4.20 2.43
CA GLN A 91 -4.44 4.27 1.05
C GLN A 91 -4.13 5.70 0.58
N ARG A 92 -4.84 6.71 1.09
CA ARG A 92 -4.72 8.12 0.67
C ARG A 92 -3.87 8.96 1.60
N VAL A 93 -3.77 8.60 2.88
CA VAL A 93 -3.18 9.47 3.91
C VAL A 93 -2.12 8.80 4.79
N HIS A 94 -1.71 7.56 4.52
CA HIS A 94 -0.70 6.85 5.34
C HIS A 94 0.59 7.63 5.59
N ASP A 95 1.00 8.52 4.67
CA ASP A 95 2.16 9.39 4.75
C ASP A 95 1.95 10.65 5.62
N LYS A 96 0.71 10.92 6.03
CA LYS A 96 0.30 12.13 6.77
C LYS A 96 -0.21 11.84 8.18
N VAL A 97 -0.38 10.57 8.51
CA VAL A 97 -0.93 10.13 9.79
C VAL A 97 0.03 9.23 10.54
N ASN A 98 0.03 9.36 11.86
CA ASN A 98 0.60 8.35 12.73
C ASN A 98 -0.52 7.38 13.09
N PHE A 99 -0.63 6.28 12.32
CA PHE A 99 -1.74 5.34 12.44
C PHE A 99 -1.51 4.27 13.52
N THR A 100 -2.38 4.25 14.52
CA THR A 100 -2.40 3.24 15.58
C THR A 100 -3.66 2.38 15.46
N LEU A 101 -3.50 1.05 15.52
CA LEU A 101 -4.62 0.12 15.66
C LEU A 101 -4.48 -0.56 17.01
N SER A 102 -5.51 -0.41 17.83
CA SER A 102 -5.59 -0.91 19.19
C SER A 102 -6.74 -1.92 19.31
N TYR A 103 -6.74 -2.75 20.35
CA TYR A 103 -7.72 -3.81 20.54
C TYR A 103 -8.60 -3.54 21.75
N ILE A 104 -9.87 -3.92 21.61
CA ILE A 104 -10.88 -3.82 22.66
C ILE A 104 -10.84 -5.10 23.49
N GLY A 105 -10.88 -4.95 24.80
CA GLY A 105 -10.89 -6.04 25.76
C GLY A 105 -10.99 -5.50 27.18
N ARG A 106 -10.83 -6.38 28.17
CA ARG A 106 -10.85 -6.00 29.58
C ARG A 106 -9.62 -6.56 30.30
N PRO A 107 -8.88 -5.75 31.07
CA PRO A 107 -7.83 -6.27 31.93
C PRO A 107 -8.46 -7.05 33.10
N THR A 108 -7.81 -8.14 33.51
CA THR A 108 -8.18 -8.93 34.70
C THR A 108 -7.32 -8.55 35.90
N ALA A 109 -7.70 -8.98 37.10
CA ALA A 109 -6.96 -8.71 38.33
C ALA A 109 -5.57 -9.37 38.40
N ASN A 110 -5.35 -10.46 37.66
CA ASN A 110 -4.11 -11.25 37.68
C ASN A 110 -3.26 -11.00 36.42
N ASP A 111 -3.20 -9.75 35.96
CA ASP A 111 -2.41 -9.35 34.79
C ASP A 111 -2.80 -9.99 33.44
N GLY A 112 -3.85 -10.82 33.41
CA GLY A 112 -4.45 -11.38 32.19
C GLY A 112 -5.43 -10.44 31.52
N VAL A 113 -6.02 -10.89 30.41
CA VAL A 113 -6.97 -10.13 29.60
C VAL A 113 -8.18 -10.98 29.21
N ASP A 114 -9.34 -10.36 29.16
CA ASP A 114 -10.59 -10.95 28.68
C ASP A 114 -11.03 -10.27 27.39
N CYS A 115 -11.29 -11.06 26.35
CA CYS A 115 -11.78 -10.62 25.05
C CYS A 115 -13.28 -10.92 24.90
N MET A 116 -13.99 -10.15 24.07
CA MET A 116 -15.45 -10.22 24.01
C MET A 116 -15.96 -11.53 23.39
N HIS A 117 -15.22 -12.08 22.42
CA HIS A 117 -15.51 -13.34 21.74
C HIS A 117 -14.61 -14.49 22.22
N GLY A 118 -14.12 -14.41 23.47
CA GLY A 118 -13.40 -15.48 24.15
C GLY A 118 -11.91 -15.61 23.77
N PRO A 119 -11.23 -16.70 24.20
CA PRO A 119 -9.78 -16.83 24.09
C PRO A 119 -9.24 -16.84 22.66
N SER A 120 -10.04 -17.33 21.71
CA SER A 120 -9.67 -17.34 20.28
C SER A 120 -9.50 -15.92 19.72
N GLU A 121 -10.31 -14.96 20.16
CA GLU A 121 -10.15 -13.54 19.80
C GLU A 121 -8.90 -12.96 20.44
N CYS A 122 -8.60 -13.29 21.71
CA CYS A 122 -7.39 -12.80 22.35
C CYS A 122 -6.14 -13.25 21.57
N MET A 123 -6.11 -14.52 21.14
CA MET A 123 -5.01 -15.01 20.32
C MET A 123 -4.96 -14.31 18.94
N GLY A 124 -6.11 -14.08 18.31
CA GLY A 124 -6.21 -13.28 17.08
C GLY A 124 -5.63 -11.87 17.24
N ASN A 125 -6.04 -11.15 18.30
CA ASN A 125 -5.55 -9.82 18.61
C ASN A 125 -4.02 -9.84 18.83
N ILE A 126 -3.48 -10.86 19.51
CA ILE A 126 -2.03 -11.03 19.70
C ILE A 126 -1.31 -11.22 18.37
N ILE A 127 -1.83 -12.07 17.48
CA ILE A 127 -1.25 -12.32 16.15
C ILE A 127 -1.23 -11.03 15.33
N GLU A 128 -2.33 -10.29 15.31
CA GLU A 128 -2.42 -9.02 14.58
C GLU A 128 -1.50 -7.93 15.17
N LEU A 129 -1.32 -7.90 16.50
CA LEU A 129 -0.33 -7.02 17.15
C LEU A 129 1.11 -7.41 16.79
N CYS A 130 1.42 -8.70 16.81
CA CYS A 130 2.73 -9.21 16.40
C CYS A 130 3.05 -8.88 14.94
N ALA A 131 2.07 -9.00 14.04
CA ALA A 131 2.23 -8.59 12.65
C ALA A 131 2.60 -7.11 12.53
N ARG A 132 1.99 -6.24 13.33
CA ARG A 132 2.30 -4.79 13.35
C ARG A 132 3.68 -4.48 13.92
N GLU A 133 4.10 -5.18 14.97
CA GLU A 133 5.45 -5.01 15.57
C GLU A 133 6.56 -5.43 14.60
N LEU A 134 6.37 -6.56 13.90
CA LEU A 134 7.36 -7.10 12.97
C LEU A 134 7.34 -6.39 11.61
N TYR A 135 6.16 -5.96 11.16
CA TYR A 135 5.93 -5.36 9.84
C TYR A 135 5.22 -4.00 9.99
N PRO A 136 5.96 -2.93 10.35
CA PRO A 136 5.37 -1.62 10.64
C PRO A 136 4.79 -0.91 9.40
N ASP A 137 5.09 -1.37 8.17
CA ASP A 137 4.47 -0.83 6.96
C ASP A 137 2.95 -1.08 6.98
N PRO A 138 2.10 -0.04 7.02
CA PRO A 138 0.66 -0.18 7.09
C PRO A 138 0.09 -0.95 5.89
N LYS A 139 0.76 -0.96 4.72
CA LYS A 139 0.29 -1.74 3.57
C LYS A 139 0.37 -3.24 3.84
N ILE A 140 1.43 -3.67 4.50
CA ILE A 140 1.66 -5.08 4.83
C ILE A 140 0.76 -5.49 5.99
N ASN A 141 0.84 -4.80 7.12
CA ASN A 141 0.09 -5.21 8.32
C ASN A 141 -1.43 -5.05 8.15
N LEU A 142 -1.93 -3.97 7.52
CA LEU A 142 -3.37 -3.83 7.30
C LEU A 142 -3.89 -4.80 6.23
N GLY A 143 -3.05 -5.19 5.25
CA GLY A 143 -3.38 -6.26 4.31
C GLY A 143 -3.62 -7.58 5.04
N PHE A 144 -2.71 -7.93 5.94
CA PHE A 144 -2.80 -9.13 6.77
C PHE A 144 -4.03 -9.12 7.68
N ILE A 145 -4.25 -8.02 8.41
CA ILE A 145 -5.39 -7.87 9.32
C ILE A 145 -6.72 -7.93 8.56
N MET A 146 -6.81 -7.31 7.38
CA MET A 146 -8.00 -7.40 6.54
C MET A 146 -8.24 -8.81 6.03
N CYS A 147 -7.18 -9.54 5.65
CA CYS A 147 -7.30 -10.94 5.24
C CYS A 147 -7.91 -11.79 6.37
N LEU A 148 -7.33 -11.72 7.58
CA LEU A 148 -7.88 -12.43 8.75
C LEU A 148 -9.34 -12.05 9.02
N SER A 149 -9.65 -10.75 8.93
CA SER A 149 -10.99 -10.23 9.21
C SER A 149 -12.06 -10.71 8.23
N ARG A 150 -11.70 -11.17 7.03
CA ARG A 150 -12.68 -11.74 6.07
C ARG A 150 -13.27 -13.06 6.58
N ASP A 151 -12.44 -13.86 7.23
CA ASP A 151 -12.79 -15.16 7.80
C ASP A 151 -12.68 -15.13 9.34
N TYR A 152 -13.11 -14.00 9.94
CA TYR A 152 -12.96 -13.69 11.37
C TYR A 152 -13.45 -14.80 12.32
N SER A 153 -14.42 -15.62 11.91
CA SER A 153 -14.92 -16.76 12.68
C SER A 153 -13.86 -17.84 12.90
N GLU A 154 -12.94 -18.01 11.94
CA GLU A 154 -11.87 -19.00 11.94
C GLU A 154 -10.61 -18.51 12.63
N ILE A 155 -10.51 -17.25 13.08
CA ILE A 155 -9.35 -16.80 13.86
C ILE A 155 -9.28 -17.58 15.19
N PRO A 156 -8.13 -18.12 15.63
CA PRO A 156 -6.77 -18.01 15.07
C PRO A 156 -6.29 -19.31 14.38
N GLU A 157 -7.15 -20.00 13.64
CA GLU A 157 -6.81 -21.26 12.97
C GLU A 157 -5.54 -21.11 12.13
N ARG A 158 -4.62 -22.05 12.30
CA ARG A 158 -3.26 -21.95 11.74
C ARG A 158 -3.26 -21.79 10.23
N SER A 159 -4.13 -22.52 9.52
CA SER A 159 -4.24 -22.45 8.06
C SER A 159 -4.60 -21.04 7.59
N LEU A 160 -5.59 -20.40 8.23
CA LEU A 160 -5.97 -19.03 7.91
C LEU A 160 -4.81 -18.05 8.14
N VAL A 161 -4.11 -18.19 9.27
CA VAL A 161 -2.97 -17.32 9.60
C VAL A 161 -1.82 -17.50 8.63
N GLU A 162 -1.49 -18.74 8.25
CA GLU A 162 -0.45 -19.05 7.26
C GLU A 162 -0.79 -18.48 5.87
N ASP A 163 -2.03 -18.67 5.41
CA ASP A 163 -2.50 -18.19 4.11
C ASP A 163 -2.46 -16.65 4.06
N CYS A 164 -3.01 -15.98 5.07
CA CYS A 164 -2.99 -14.52 5.14
C CYS A 164 -1.58 -13.94 5.28
N ALA A 165 -0.69 -14.64 6.01
CA ALA A 165 0.71 -14.24 6.12
C ALA A 165 1.40 -14.31 4.75
N LEU A 166 1.17 -15.39 3.99
CA LEU A 166 1.70 -15.55 2.64
C LEU A 166 1.18 -14.45 1.70
N GLU A 167 -0.12 -14.17 1.69
CA GLU A 167 -0.73 -13.11 0.87
C GLU A 167 -0.15 -11.73 1.13
N SER A 168 0.25 -11.46 2.38
CA SER A 168 0.77 -10.17 2.82
C SER A 168 2.29 -10.10 2.88
N ALA A 169 3.00 -11.14 2.41
CA ALA A 169 4.46 -11.26 2.49
C ALA A 169 5.01 -11.16 3.94
N ILE A 170 4.26 -11.69 4.91
CA ILE A 170 4.65 -11.87 6.30
C ILE A 170 5.28 -13.27 6.47
N ASP A 171 6.39 -13.33 7.19
CA ASP A 171 7.02 -14.57 7.59
C ASP A 171 6.22 -15.20 8.73
N PHE A 172 5.53 -16.30 8.41
CA PHE A 172 4.70 -17.00 9.38
C PHE A 172 5.51 -17.49 10.60
N GLN A 173 6.77 -17.89 10.42
CA GLN A 173 7.59 -18.38 11.52
C GLN A 173 7.92 -17.24 12.48
N GLN A 174 8.33 -16.07 11.98
CA GLN A 174 8.57 -14.90 12.81
C GLN A 174 7.30 -14.43 13.53
N LEU A 175 6.16 -14.48 12.84
CA LEU A 175 4.86 -14.16 13.43
C LEU A 175 4.48 -15.12 14.57
N SER A 176 4.61 -16.43 14.33
CA SER A 176 4.37 -17.47 15.32
C SER A 176 5.31 -17.33 16.52
N ASP A 177 6.60 -17.08 16.25
CA ASP A 177 7.62 -16.90 17.28
C ASP A 177 7.32 -15.67 18.17
N CYS A 178 6.85 -14.56 17.57
CA CYS A 178 6.39 -13.40 18.33
C CYS A 178 5.22 -13.73 19.26
N ALA A 179 4.21 -14.45 18.76
CA ALA A 179 3.00 -14.76 19.51
C ALA A 179 3.27 -15.69 20.72
N VAL A 180 4.24 -16.60 20.61
CA VAL A 180 4.60 -17.57 21.66
C VAL A 180 5.85 -17.20 22.44
N LYS A 181 6.50 -16.07 22.12
CA LYS A 181 7.71 -15.60 22.80
C LYS A 181 7.48 -15.50 24.30
N GLU A 182 8.46 -15.97 25.08
CA GLU A 182 8.41 -16.01 26.56
C GLU A 182 7.15 -16.74 27.06
N ASP A 183 6.87 -17.94 26.49
CA ASP A 183 5.67 -18.73 26.76
C ASP A 183 4.35 -17.96 26.54
N GLY A 184 4.36 -17.02 25.59
CA GLY A 184 3.24 -16.14 25.24
C GLY A 184 3.13 -14.88 26.11
N ALA A 185 4.01 -14.68 27.09
CA ALA A 185 3.99 -13.49 27.94
C ALA A 185 4.21 -12.20 27.14
N TYR A 186 5.07 -12.23 26.12
CA TYR A 186 5.32 -11.07 25.27
C TYR A 186 4.07 -10.67 24.48
N GLY A 187 3.44 -11.62 23.78
CA GLY A 187 2.19 -11.37 23.05
C GLY A 187 1.06 -10.87 23.97
N LEU A 188 0.91 -11.51 25.13
CA LEU A 188 -0.05 -11.07 26.15
C LEU A 188 0.22 -9.63 26.64
N SER A 189 1.49 -9.24 26.79
CA SER A 189 1.88 -7.89 27.19
C SER A 189 1.48 -6.85 26.14
N LEU A 190 1.69 -7.14 24.84
CA LEU A 190 1.25 -6.29 23.73
C LEU A 190 -0.26 -6.09 23.77
N LEU A 191 -1.02 -7.19 23.93
CA LEU A 191 -2.48 -7.13 23.99
C LEU A 191 -2.95 -6.34 25.21
N ARG A 192 -2.33 -6.55 26.37
CA ARG A 192 -2.67 -5.82 27.58
C ARG A 192 -2.44 -4.31 27.42
N ASP A 193 -1.33 -3.91 26.85
CA ASP A 193 -1.02 -2.49 26.64
C ASP A 193 -1.93 -1.86 25.59
N SER A 194 -2.32 -2.62 24.56
CA SER A 194 -3.34 -2.24 23.59
C SER A 194 -4.72 -2.00 24.25
N ILE A 195 -5.14 -2.89 25.15
CA ILE A 195 -6.41 -2.76 25.89
C ILE A 195 -6.38 -1.57 26.85
N LYS A 196 -5.27 -1.34 27.57
CA LYS A 196 -5.11 -0.15 28.44
C LYS A 196 -5.24 1.12 27.62
N ARG A 197 -4.57 1.19 26.46
CA ARG A 197 -4.68 2.32 25.54
C ARG A 197 -6.13 2.56 25.11
N THR A 198 -6.87 1.52 24.74
CA THR A 198 -8.30 1.61 24.42
C THR A 198 -9.12 2.15 25.60
N ALA A 199 -8.82 1.74 26.84
CA ALA A 199 -9.51 2.24 28.03
C ALA A 199 -9.20 3.72 28.34
N ASP A 200 -7.95 4.15 28.16
CA ASP A 200 -7.50 5.52 28.38
C ASP A 200 -8.10 6.50 27.36
N VAL A 201 -8.35 6.02 26.14
CA VAL A 201 -8.95 6.79 25.05
C VAL A 201 -10.39 7.22 25.37
N CYS A 202 -11.13 6.44 26.17
CA CYS A 202 -12.45 6.86 26.67
C CYS A 202 -12.41 8.07 27.62
N GLN A 203 -11.24 8.42 28.17
CA GLN A 203 -11.10 9.41 29.24
C GLN A 203 -10.41 10.70 28.80
N THR A 204 -9.60 10.68 27.74
CA THR A 204 -8.86 11.87 27.26
C THR A 204 -9.51 12.51 26.04
N ARG A 205 -9.59 13.85 26.05
CA ARG A 205 -10.14 14.68 24.96
C ARG A 205 -9.01 15.43 24.22
N LEU A 206 -9.00 15.32 22.88
CA LEU A 206 -8.84 16.41 21.89
C LEU A 206 -7.67 16.46 20.86
N ASN A 207 -6.67 15.58 20.84
CA ASN A 207 -5.59 15.70 19.84
C ASN A 207 -5.43 14.51 18.86
N ALA A 208 -6.37 13.56 18.85
CA ALA A 208 -6.33 12.39 17.96
C ALA A 208 -7.70 12.13 17.34
N MET A 209 -7.74 11.83 16.04
CA MET A 209 -8.94 11.28 15.40
C MET A 209 -9.02 9.81 15.80
N ARG A 210 -10.11 9.43 16.45
CA ARG A 210 -10.29 8.10 17.05
C ARG A 210 -11.57 7.49 16.54
N VAL A 211 -11.50 6.23 16.13
CA VAL A 211 -12.64 5.44 15.66
C VAL A 211 -12.69 4.15 16.47
N LEU A 212 -13.84 3.89 17.10
CA LEU A 212 -14.11 2.61 17.73
C LEU A 212 -15.02 1.83 16.77
N ILE A 213 -14.60 0.64 16.36
CA ILE A 213 -15.30 -0.20 15.38
C ILE A 213 -15.65 -1.52 16.06
#